data_AF-A0A962IQX4-F1
#
_entry.id   AF-A0A962IQX4-F1
#
_cell.length_a   1.000
_cell.length_b   1.000
_cell.length_c   1.000
_cell.angle_alpha   90.00
_cell.angle_beta   90.00
_cell.angle_gamma   90.00
#
_symmetry.space_group_name_H-M   'P 1'
#
loop_
_entity.id
_entity.type
_entity.pdbx_description
1 polymer ?
#
loop_
_entity_poly.entity_id
_entity_poly.type
_entity_poly.pdbx_seq_one_letter_code
_entity_poly.pdbx_strand_id
1 'polypeptide(L)'
;MRASTTPILLVSPMDSSIGYETMLRRNGFHDIHRCPDGISALQYIETNPVEVIISEIEMSDIDGFELTNNLREIEKTECRFSYVILISHNGTHNKIESSWQSQADVIIPSDVVPFRLIPQIMAGERVSRQMNRLLSHNTELSRRCDQLEAGQLIDPLTGLGNRRQAERGMEDTIRQIEARGGIISVLLVQLLDLIDITMKHDEKITDELIISVADKIKRLVRPLDTVTYFGNGQFAVIMQHASIEDCTAESYQRIYEGLALRQYQTRAGFLSPSIAVGACGAGAETGPPKITTLIETATENLKLSHATRSIRVSALHHMHSDNDNNRPAELSSHASL
;
A
#
# COMPACT_ATOMS: atom_id res chain seq x y z
N MET A 1 4.31 -14.01 45.24
CA MET A 1 3.86 -13.88 43.83
C MET A 1 3.92 -12.40 43.48
N ARG A 2 4.59 -11.99 42.39
CA ARG A 2 4.50 -10.60 41.91
C ARG A 2 3.06 -10.36 41.48
N ALA A 3 2.49 -9.21 41.82
CA ALA A 3 1.17 -8.79 41.31
C ALA A 3 1.22 -8.77 39.78
N SER A 4 0.29 -9.48 39.12
CA SER A 4 0.17 -9.42 37.66
C SER A 4 -0.56 -8.13 37.28
N THR A 5 -0.01 -7.43 36.28
CA THR A 5 -0.61 -6.24 35.66
C THR A 5 -1.25 -6.58 34.31
N THR A 6 -1.48 -7.86 34.02
CA THR A 6 -2.17 -8.28 32.80
C THR A 6 -3.61 -7.78 32.84
N PRO A 7 -4.06 -7.01 31.83
CA PRO A 7 -5.45 -6.62 31.71
C PRO A 7 -6.31 -7.84 31.38
N ILE A 8 -7.20 -8.20 32.30
CA ILE A 8 -8.13 -9.31 32.16
C ILE A 8 -9.54 -8.76 31.99
N LEU A 9 -10.24 -9.22 30.95
CA LEU A 9 -11.66 -8.97 30.78
C LEU A 9 -12.46 -10.20 31.20
N LEU A 10 -13.39 -10.02 32.13
CA LEU A 10 -14.33 -11.05 32.57
C LEU A 10 -15.72 -10.75 32.02
N VAL A 11 -16.26 -11.63 31.20
CA VAL A 11 -17.56 -11.51 30.53
C VAL A 11 -18.51 -12.57 31.05
N SER A 12 -19.43 -12.17 31.92
CA SER A 12 -20.33 -13.08 32.62
C SER A 12 -21.46 -12.28 33.28
N PRO A 13 -22.66 -12.85 33.48
CA PRO A 13 -23.70 -12.23 34.29
C PRO A 13 -23.16 -11.81 35.66
N MET A 14 -23.68 -10.71 36.21
CA MET A 14 -23.09 -10.09 37.41
C MET A 14 -22.97 -11.05 38.61
N ASP A 15 -23.91 -11.98 38.79
CA ASP A 15 -23.94 -12.89 39.93
C ASP A 15 -22.81 -13.95 39.90
N SER A 16 -22.46 -14.49 38.73
CA SER A 16 -21.35 -15.44 38.55
C SER A 16 -19.98 -14.74 38.47
N SER A 17 -19.95 -13.50 37.99
CA SER A 17 -18.71 -12.72 37.83
C SER A 17 -17.95 -12.48 39.15
N ILE A 18 -18.66 -12.37 40.28
CA ILE A 18 -18.09 -12.08 41.60
C ILE A 18 -17.20 -13.24 42.09
N GLY A 19 -17.60 -14.48 41.80
CA GLY A 19 -16.86 -15.68 42.19
C GLY A 19 -15.50 -15.77 41.48
N TYR A 20 -15.50 -15.60 40.16
CA TYR A 20 -14.28 -15.61 39.37
C TYR A 20 -13.36 -14.44 39.74
N GLU A 21 -13.89 -13.22 39.86
CA GLU A 21 -13.08 -12.06 40.25
C GLU A 21 -12.40 -12.26 41.61
N THR A 22 -13.14 -12.79 42.60
CA THR A 22 -12.58 -13.08 43.93
C THR A 22 -11.44 -14.09 43.84
N MET A 23 -11.60 -15.13 43.00
CA MET A 23 -10.56 -16.13 42.75
C MET A 23 -9.31 -15.49 42.10
N LEU A 24 -9.49 -14.65 41.09
CA LEU A 24 -8.41 -13.95 40.39
C LEU A 24 -7.64 -13.03 41.35
N ARG A 25 -8.35 -12.20 42.13
CA ARG A 25 -7.73 -11.28 43.10
C ARG A 25 -6.93 -12.01 44.16
N ARG A 26 -7.42 -13.15 44.66
CA ARG A 26 -6.68 -14.00 45.61
C ARG A 26 -5.38 -14.56 45.03
N ASN A 27 -5.31 -14.76 43.72
CA ASN A 27 -4.13 -15.25 43.01
C ASN A 27 -3.23 -14.12 42.47
N GLY A 28 -3.48 -12.86 42.85
CA GLY A 28 -2.61 -11.73 42.54
C GLY A 28 -2.87 -11.05 41.19
N PHE A 29 -4.02 -11.30 40.55
CA PHE A 29 -4.49 -10.55 39.39
C PHE A 29 -5.34 -9.38 39.87
N HIS A 30 -4.98 -8.15 39.49
CA HIS A 30 -5.65 -6.95 40.02
C HIS A 30 -6.32 -6.09 38.94
N ASP A 31 -5.81 -6.13 37.72
CA ASP A 31 -6.34 -5.42 36.56
C ASP A 31 -7.43 -6.27 35.87
N ILE A 32 -8.65 -6.20 36.42
CA ILE A 32 -9.79 -7.01 35.99
C ILE A 32 -10.93 -6.06 35.67
N HIS A 33 -11.38 -6.06 34.42
CA HIS A 33 -12.59 -5.38 33.98
C HIS A 33 -13.74 -6.39 33.84
N ARG A 34 -14.97 -5.99 34.15
CA ARG A 34 -16.15 -6.86 34.08
C ARG A 34 -17.16 -6.32 33.10
N CYS A 35 -17.65 -7.19 32.24
CA CYS A 35 -18.76 -6.93 31.34
C CYS A 35 -19.90 -7.93 31.63
N PRO A 36 -21.16 -7.46 31.69
CA PRO A 36 -22.29 -8.34 31.94
C PRO A 36 -22.64 -9.26 30.76
N ASP A 37 -22.25 -8.88 29.54
CA ASP A 37 -22.68 -9.50 28.28
C ASP A 37 -21.64 -9.33 27.16
N GLY A 38 -21.83 -10.00 26.03
CA GLY A 38 -20.86 -10.04 24.95
C GLY A 38 -20.76 -8.72 24.16
N ILE A 39 -21.87 -8.01 23.97
CA ILE A 39 -21.89 -6.73 23.25
C ILE A 39 -21.12 -5.66 24.04
N SER A 40 -21.34 -5.55 25.35
CA SER A 40 -20.58 -4.63 26.20
C SER A 40 -19.08 -4.97 26.24
N ALA A 41 -18.74 -6.26 26.16
CA ALA A 41 -17.35 -6.70 26.04
C ALA A 41 -16.71 -6.23 24.73
N LEU A 42 -17.38 -6.38 23.59
CA LEU A 42 -16.88 -5.90 22.30
C LEU A 42 -16.65 -4.38 22.31
N GLN A 43 -17.62 -3.61 22.82
CA GLN A 43 -17.50 -2.15 22.96
C GLN A 43 -16.31 -1.75 23.83
N TYR A 44 -16.04 -2.50 24.90
CA TYR A 44 -14.90 -2.23 25.77
C TYR A 44 -13.56 -2.48 25.06
N ILE A 45 -13.44 -3.58 24.32
CA ILE A 45 -12.20 -4.02 23.66
C ILE A 45 -11.77 -3.06 22.52
N GLU A 46 -12.72 -2.39 21.87
CA GLU A 46 -12.42 -1.38 20.83
C GLU A 46 -11.55 -0.23 21.36
N THR A 47 -11.69 0.14 22.63
CA THR A 47 -10.98 1.29 23.21
C THR A 47 -9.96 0.88 24.27
N ASN A 48 -10.03 -0.36 24.77
CA ASN A 48 -9.17 -0.85 25.85
C ASN A 48 -8.51 -2.17 25.42
N PRO A 49 -7.18 -2.22 25.28
CA PRO A 49 -6.49 -3.45 24.94
C PRO A 49 -6.55 -4.45 26.10
N VAL A 50 -6.87 -5.70 25.80
CA VAL A 50 -6.99 -6.79 26.77
C VAL A 50 -5.99 -7.89 26.41
N GLU A 51 -5.31 -8.47 27.41
CA GLU A 51 -4.38 -9.60 27.16
C GLU A 51 -5.09 -10.95 27.29
N VAL A 52 -6.01 -11.09 28.26
CA VAL A 52 -6.76 -12.32 28.52
C VAL A 52 -8.24 -12.02 28.68
N ILE A 53 -9.09 -12.75 27.97
CA ILE A 53 -10.55 -12.65 28.05
C ILE A 53 -11.05 -13.97 28.63
N ILE A 54 -11.91 -13.86 29.65
CA ILE A 54 -12.61 -14.99 30.27
C ILE A 54 -14.08 -14.75 30.04
N SER A 55 -14.75 -15.60 29.27
CA SER A 55 -16.16 -15.43 28.91
C SER A 55 -16.95 -16.70 29.17
N GLU A 56 -18.16 -16.59 29.71
CA GLU A 56 -19.09 -17.73 29.72
C GLU A 56 -19.62 -17.98 28.31
N ILE A 57 -19.82 -19.25 27.95
CA ILE A 57 -20.37 -19.60 26.62
C ILE A 57 -21.80 -19.10 26.50
N GLU A 58 -22.62 -19.29 27.53
CA GLU A 58 -24.03 -18.91 27.52
C GLU A 58 -24.19 -17.52 28.11
N MET A 59 -24.60 -16.56 27.26
CA MET A 59 -24.87 -15.18 27.63
C MET A 59 -26.21 -14.74 27.02
N SER A 60 -26.74 -13.60 27.47
CA SER A 60 -28.09 -13.13 27.10
C SER A 60 -28.21 -12.58 25.69
N ASP A 61 -27.12 -12.11 25.09
CA ASP A 61 -27.08 -11.42 23.81
C ASP A 61 -26.41 -12.26 22.72
N ILE A 62 -25.08 -12.23 22.65
CA ILE A 62 -24.24 -13.05 21.77
C ILE A 62 -23.58 -14.12 22.63
N ASP A 63 -23.38 -15.32 22.08
CA ASP A 63 -22.70 -16.37 22.84
C ASP A 63 -21.17 -16.16 22.86
N GLY A 64 -20.47 -16.88 23.74
CA GLY A 64 -19.02 -16.74 23.88
C GLY A 64 -18.24 -17.09 22.61
N PHE A 65 -18.82 -17.91 21.72
CA PHE A 65 -18.20 -18.25 20.43
C PHE A 65 -18.33 -17.09 19.44
N GLU A 66 -19.51 -16.47 19.37
CA GLU A 66 -19.77 -15.30 18.53
C GLU A 66 -18.93 -14.10 18.99
N LEU A 67 -18.84 -13.85 20.30
CA LEU A 67 -17.91 -12.87 20.88
C LEU A 67 -16.48 -13.10 20.40
N THR A 68 -16.01 -14.35 20.46
CA THR A 68 -14.65 -14.71 20.05
C THR A 68 -14.42 -14.45 18.56
N ASN A 69 -15.38 -14.81 17.70
CA ASN A 69 -15.24 -14.58 16.26
C ASN A 69 -15.21 -13.10 15.91
N ASN A 70 -16.10 -12.29 16.50
CA ASN A 70 -16.11 -10.85 16.32
C ASN A 70 -14.80 -10.20 16.80
N LEU A 71 -14.29 -10.64 17.95
CA LEU A 71 -12.99 -10.21 18.46
C LEU A 71 -11.87 -10.45 17.45
N ARG A 72 -11.80 -11.64 16.83
CA ARG A 72 -10.72 -11.95 15.87
C ARG A 72 -10.73 -11.04 14.64
N GLU A 73 -11.88 -10.58 14.18
CA GLU A 73 -11.96 -9.62 13.06
C GLU A 73 -11.46 -8.23 13.47
N ILE A 74 -11.79 -7.78 14.68
CA ILE A 74 -11.26 -6.53 15.24
C ILE A 74 -9.73 -6.63 15.40
N GLU A 75 -9.24 -7.73 15.96
CA GLU A 75 -7.82 -7.99 16.20
C GLU A 75 -6.97 -8.03 14.92
N LYS A 76 -7.50 -8.58 13.83
CA LYS A 76 -6.85 -8.55 12.51
C LYS A 76 -6.60 -7.12 12.03
N THR A 77 -7.59 -6.25 12.21
CA THR A 77 -7.52 -4.84 11.79
C THR A 77 -6.55 -4.06 12.69
N GLU A 78 -6.59 -4.33 13.99
CA GLU A 78 -5.80 -3.61 14.99
C GLU A 78 -4.40 -4.19 15.24
N CYS A 79 -4.03 -5.28 14.56
CA CYS A 79 -2.75 -5.98 14.72
C CYS A 79 -2.43 -6.35 16.18
N ARG A 80 -3.42 -6.87 16.91
CA ARG A 80 -3.26 -7.31 18.31
C ARG A 80 -3.86 -8.70 18.52
N PHE A 81 -3.61 -9.29 19.68
CA PHE A 81 -4.10 -10.61 20.06
C PHE A 81 -4.40 -10.71 21.55
N SER A 82 -5.58 -11.23 21.87
CA SER A 82 -6.05 -11.54 23.22
C SER A 82 -6.24 -13.05 23.36
N TYR A 83 -5.85 -13.61 24.49
CA TYR A 83 -6.07 -15.03 24.76
C TYR A 83 -7.48 -15.26 25.31
N VAL A 84 -8.29 -16.09 24.68
CA VAL A 84 -9.71 -16.27 25.01
C VAL A 84 -9.95 -17.62 25.70
N ILE A 85 -10.47 -17.53 26.93
CA ILE A 85 -10.89 -18.64 27.77
C ILE A 85 -12.41 -18.65 27.83
N LEU A 86 -13.03 -19.72 27.32
CA LEU A 86 -14.47 -19.91 27.44
C LEU A 86 -14.82 -20.84 28.60
N ILE A 87 -15.80 -20.47 29.41
CA ILE A 87 -16.32 -21.28 30.52
C ILE A 87 -17.64 -21.94 30.11
N SER A 88 -17.70 -23.26 30.25
CA SER A 88 -18.81 -24.11 29.83
C SER A 88 -19.59 -24.63 31.04
N HIS A 89 -20.86 -24.28 31.18
CA HIS A 89 -21.73 -24.82 32.24
C HIS A 89 -22.43 -26.13 31.82
N ASN A 90 -22.78 -26.99 32.78
CA ASN A 90 -23.39 -28.30 32.52
C ASN A 90 -24.63 -28.19 31.62
N GLY A 91 -24.65 -28.95 30.51
CA GLY A 91 -25.72 -28.91 29.48
C GLY A 91 -25.23 -28.56 28.07
N THR A 92 -24.01 -28.06 27.93
CA THR A 92 -23.39 -27.63 26.66
C THR A 92 -22.68 -28.74 25.87
N HIS A 93 -22.72 -30.00 26.31
CA HIS A 93 -22.00 -31.11 25.64
C HIS A 93 -22.34 -31.25 24.15
N ASN A 94 -23.60 -31.05 23.76
CA ASN A 94 -24.00 -31.08 22.34
C ASN A 94 -23.51 -29.88 21.52
N LYS A 95 -23.21 -28.73 22.16
CA LYS A 95 -22.66 -27.54 21.50
C LYS A 95 -21.14 -27.62 21.34
N ILE A 96 -20.42 -28.21 22.30
CA ILE A 96 -18.94 -28.33 22.23
C ILE A 96 -18.51 -29.13 21.00
N GLU A 97 -19.22 -30.22 20.67
CA GLU A 97 -18.98 -31.00 19.44
C GLU A 97 -19.29 -30.24 18.14
N SER A 98 -20.12 -29.19 18.16
CA SER A 98 -20.37 -28.33 16.99
C SER A 98 -19.44 -27.10 16.92
N SER A 99 -18.68 -26.83 17.98
CA SER A 99 -17.90 -25.60 18.15
C SER A 99 -16.41 -25.76 17.86
N TRP A 100 -15.98 -26.81 17.16
CA TRP A 100 -14.58 -26.94 16.68
C TRP A 100 -14.12 -25.80 15.77
N GLN A 101 -15.06 -25.04 15.20
CA GLN A 101 -14.78 -23.84 14.42
C GLN A 101 -14.62 -22.58 15.26
N SER A 102 -14.79 -22.66 16.59
CA SER A 102 -14.55 -21.51 17.45
C SER A 102 -13.07 -21.16 17.47
N GLN A 103 -12.77 -19.87 17.30
CA GLN A 103 -11.40 -19.34 17.38
C GLN A 103 -10.95 -19.09 18.83
N ALA A 104 -11.56 -19.81 19.78
CA ALA A 104 -11.24 -19.74 21.20
C ALA A 104 -10.00 -20.55 21.51
N ASP A 105 -9.14 -20.05 22.40
CA ASP A 105 -7.88 -20.70 22.71
C ASP A 105 -8.05 -21.89 23.67
N VAL A 106 -9.04 -21.80 24.56
CA VAL A 106 -9.36 -22.87 25.50
C VAL A 106 -10.81 -22.82 25.96
N ILE A 107 -11.40 -23.99 26.17
CA ILE A 107 -12.71 -24.16 26.80
C ILE A 107 -12.53 -24.92 28.12
N ILE A 108 -13.10 -24.40 29.21
CA ILE A 108 -13.00 -24.94 30.57
C ILE A 108 -14.41 -25.25 31.09
N PRO A 109 -14.73 -26.53 31.41
CA PRO A 109 -15.96 -26.87 32.11
C PRO A 109 -16.01 -26.23 33.52
N SER A 110 -17.19 -25.76 33.94
CA SER A 110 -17.35 -24.95 35.15
C SER A 110 -17.04 -25.71 36.45
N ASP A 111 -17.20 -27.02 36.45
CA ASP A 111 -16.88 -27.92 37.57
C ASP A 111 -15.36 -28.02 37.85
N VAL A 112 -14.52 -27.77 36.84
CA VAL A 112 -13.05 -27.83 36.96
C VAL A 112 -12.37 -26.45 36.98
N VAL A 113 -13.15 -25.35 36.89
CA VAL A 113 -12.63 -23.98 36.96
C VAL A 113 -11.70 -23.75 38.15
N PRO A 114 -12.03 -24.17 39.40
CA PRO A 114 -11.16 -23.93 40.56
C PRO A 114 -9.74 -24.50 40.42
N PHE A 115 -9.56 -25.52 39.59
CA PHE A 115 -8.29 -26.20 39.40
C PHE A 115 -7.58 -25.80 38.09
N ARG A 116 -8.32 -25.35 37.07
CA ARG A 116 -7.78 -25.12 35.72
C ARG A 116 -7.66 -23.67 35.30
N LEU A 117 -8.46 -22.76 35.86
CA LEU A 117 -8.53 -21.38 35.36
C LEU A 117 -7.19 -20.64 35.52
N ILE A 118 -6.58 -20.69 36.70
CA ILE A 118 -5.34 -19.96 36.97
C ILE A 118 -4.17 -20.43 36.07
N PRO A 119 -3.89 -21.75 35.92
CA PRO A 119 -2.88 -22.21 34.98
C PRO A 119 -3.13 -21.77 33.53
N GLN A 120 -4.38 -21.72 33.08
CA GLN A 120 -4.72 -21.31 31.73
C GLN A 120 -4.56 -19.80 31.52
N ILE A 121 -4.87 -18.98 32.52
CA ILE A 121 -4.59 -17.54 32.47
C ILE A 121 -3.08 -17.30 32.36
N MET A 122 -2.26 -18.01 33.15
CA MET A 122 -0.79 -17.88 33.06
C MET A 122 -0.25 -18.32 31.69
N ALA A 123 -0.82 -19.37 31.10
CA ALA A 123 -0.49 -19.78 29.75
C ALA A 123 -0.91 -18.70 28.73
N GLY A 124 -2.11 -18.16 28.88
CA GLY A 124 -2.68 -17.09 28.07
C GLY A 124 -1.86 -15.81 28.10
N GLU A 125 -1.45 -15.34 29.28
CA GLU A 125 -0.55 -14.21 29.43
C GLU A 125 0.74 -14.39 28.63
N ARG A 126 1.35 -15.58 28.72
CA ARG A 126 2.60 -15.88 28.01
C ARG A 126 2.37 -15.88 26.50
N VAL A 127 1.30 -16.53 26.03
CA VAL A 127 0.99 -16.63 24.60
C VAL A 127 0.61 -15.27 24.02
N SER A 128 -0.30 -14.53 24.66
CA SER A 128 -0.73 -13.20 24.21
C SER A 128 0.46 -12.25 24.16
N ARG A 129 1.30 -12.21 25.19
CA ARG A 129 2.50 -11.37 25.21
C ARG A 129 3.49 -11.73 24.10
N GLN A 130 3.69 -13.01 23.82
CA GLN A 130 4.56 -13.45 22.72
C GLN A 130 3.97 -13.07 21.35
N MET A 131 2.67 -13.30 21.15
CA MET A 131 1.98 -12.99 19.90
C MET A 131 1.99 -11.48 19.63
N ASN A 132 1.63 -10.67 20.62
CA ASN A 132 1.64 -9.20 20.50
C ASN A 132 3.04 -8.65 20.25
N ARG A 133 4.07 -9.26 20.83
CA ARG A 133 5.46 -8.93 20.48
C ARG A 133 5.76 -9.25 19.02
N LEU A 134 5.39 -10.43 18.53
CA LEU A 134 5.61 -10.80 17.13
C LEU A 134 4.88 -9.86 16.17
N LEU A 135 3.62 -9.55 16.43
CA LEU A 135 2.83 -8.59 15.65
C LEU A 135 3.51 -7.21 15.62
N SER A 136 3.95 -6.70 16.76
CA SER A 136 4.66 -5.40 16.85
C SER A 136 6.00 -5.40 16.11
N HIS A 137 6.76 -6.50 16.13
CA HIS A 137 8.01 -6.59 15.39
C HIS A 137 7.75 -6.67 13.88
N ASN A 138 6.69 -7.36 13.47
CA ASN A 138 6.33 -7.48 12.06
C ASN A 138 5.90 -6.12 11.49
N THR A 139 5.04 -5.38 12.20
CA THR A 139 4.66 -4.02 11.78
C THR A 139 5.86 -3.08 11.71
N GLU A 140 6.79 -3.15 12.65
CA GLU A 140 8.02 -2.36 12.61
C GLU A 140 8.97 -2.77 11.47
N LEU A 141 9.08 -4.07 11.17
CA LEU A 141 9.87 -4.56 10.04
C LEU A 141 9.29 -4.08 8.72
N SER A 142 7.98 -4.23 8.50
CA SER A 142 7.31 -3.70 7.31
C SER A 142 7.55 -2.21 7.16
N ARG A 143 7.37 -1.43 8.24
CA ARG A 143 7.65 0.01 8.24
C ARG A 143 9.10 0.33 7.86
N ARG A 144 10.07 -0.46 8.31
CA ARG A 144 11.48 -0.28 7.95
C ARG A 144 11.76 -0.65 6.50
N CYS A 145 11.15 -1.72 5.99
CA CYS A 145 11.22 -2.07 4.57
C CYS A 145 10.67 -0.92 3.72
N ASP A 146 9.48 -0.40 4.05
CA ASP A 146 8.88 0.75 3.36
C ASP A 146 9.80 1.98 3.39
N GLN A 147 10.48 2.23 4.52
CA GLN A 147 11.44 3.33 4.66
C GLN A 147 12.71 3.12 3.82
N LEU A 148 13.21 1.89 3.74
CA LEU A 148 14.36 1.56 2.91
C LEU A 148 14.01 1.65 1.43
N GLU A 149 12.86 1.13 1.03
CA GLU A 149 12.32 1.24 -0.33
C GLU A 149 12.08 2.70 -0.72
N ALA A 150 11.55 3.51 0.20
CA ALA A 150 11.43 4.96 0.00
C ALA A 150 12.80 5.63 -0.25
N GLY A 151 13.88 5.13 0.32
CA GLY A 151 15.23 5.64 0.09
C GLY A 151 15.85 5.23 -1.25
N GLN A 152 15.29 4.21 -1.93
CA GLN A 152 15.81 3.75 -3.20
C GLN A 152 15.44 4.74 -4.30
N LEU A 153 16.40 5.02 -5.18
CA LEU A 153 16.22 5.85 -6.37
C LEU A 153 16.15 5.01 -7.65
N ILE A 154 16.43 3.72 -7.54
CA ILE A 154 16.53 2.79 -8.66
C ILE A 154 15.39 1.79 -8.52
N ASP A 155 14.72 1.53 -9.62
CA ASP A 155 13.74 0.46 -9.75
C ASP A 155 14.47 -0.90 -9.88
N PRO A 156 14.18 -1.89 -9.02
CA PRO A 156 14.93 -3.15 -8.99
C PRO A 156 14.66 -4.05 -10.20
N LEU A 157 13.53 -3.89 -10.88
CA LEU A 157 13.16 -4.69 -12.06
C LEU A 157 13.95 -4.23 -13.29
N THR A 158 13.91 -2.94 -13.59
CA THR A 158 14.46 -2.36 -14.82
C THR A 158 15.89 -1.83 -14.67
N GLY A 159 16.34 -1.59 -13.44
CA GLY A 159 17.59 -0.90 -13.15
C GLY A 159 17.59 0.58 -13.56
N LEU A 160 16.45 1.13 -13.97
CA LEU A 160 16.27 2.55 -14.25
C LEU A 160 16.00 3.33 -12.95
N GLY A 161 16.04 4.66 -13.01
CA GLY A 161 15.57 5.46 -11.88
C GLY A 161 14.08 5.21 -11.61
N ASN A 162 13.62 5.26 -10.37
CA ASN A 162 12.19 5.25 -10.08
C ASN A 162 11.58 6.66 -10.22
N ARG A 163 10.28 6.79 -9.93
CA ARG A 163 9.58 8.09 -9.98
C ARG A 163 10.28 9.19 -9.14
N ARG A 164 10.83 8.87 -7.97
CA ARG A 164 11.55 9.86 -7.15
C ARG A 164 12.84 10.33 -7.80
N GLN A 165 13.57 9.42 -8.46
CA GLN A 165 14.73 9.79 -9.26
C GLN A 165 14.34 10.68 -10.45
N ALA A 166 13.15 10.48 -11.00
CA ALA A 166 12.63 11.32 -12.07
C ALA A 166 12.37 12.74 -11.57
N GLU A 167 11.69 12.89 -10.42
CA GLU A 167 11.43 14.17 -9.77
C GLU A 167 12.74 14.90 -9.45
N ARG A 168 13.74 14.20 -8.88
CA ARG A 168 15.09 14.75 -8.67
C ARG A 168 15.77 15.17 -9.98
N GLY A 169 15.67 14.35 -11.03
CA GLY A 169 16.19 14.69 -12.35
C GLY A 169 15.53 15.93 -12.94
N MET A 170 14.23 16.13 -12.70
CA MET A 170 13.51 17.35 -13.07
C MET A 170 14.00 18.55 -12.26
N GLU A 171 14.14 18.44 -10.93
CA GLU A 171 14.70 19.50 -10.07
C GLU A 171 16.09 19.94 -10.55
N ASP A 172 16.96 18.98 -10.83
CA ASP A 172 18.32 19.24 -11.33
C ASP A 172 18.30 19.94 -12.69
N THR A 173 17.44 19.48 -13.60
CA THR A 173 17.32 20.07 -14.94
C THR A 173 16.72 21.48 -14.88
N ILE A 174 15.72 21.70 -14.02
CA ILE A 174 15.13 23.03 -13.76
C ILE A 174 16.21 24.01 -13.28
N ARG A 175 17.01 23.62 -12.29
CA ARG A 175 18.14 24.44 -11.82
C ARG A 175 19.15 24.76 -12.93
N GLN A 176 19.40 23.82 -13.84
CA GLN A 176 20.31 24.03 -14.97
C GLN A 176 19.76 25.03 -15.99
N ILE A 177 18.48 24.92 -16.36
CA ILE A 177 17.85 25.85 -17.31
C ILE A 177 17.67 27.25 -16.71
N GLU A 178 17.46 27.36 -15.40
CA GLU A 178 17.46 28.66 -14.71
C GLU A 178 18.84 29.35 -14.80
N ALA A 179 19.91 28.59 -14.62
CA ALA A 179 21.27 29.14 -14.59
C ALA A 179 21.84 29.46 -15.98
N ARG A 180 21.46 28.68 -17.01
CA ARG A 180 22.10 28.73 -18.35
C ARG A 180 21.13 29.00 -19.50
N GLY A 181 19.83 29.10 -19.23
CA GLY A 181 18.79 29.09 -20.25
C GLY A 181 18.52 27.69 -20.79
N GLY A 182 17.53 27.61 -21.69
CA GLY A 182 17.07 26.36 -22.30
C GLY A 182 15.74 25.87 -21.73
N ILE A 183 15.36 24.66 -22.15
CA ILE A 183 14.04 24.08 -21.91
C ILE A 183 14.19 22.69 -21.29
N ILE A 184 13.36 22.39 -20.29
CA ILE A 184 13.15 21.02 -19.82
C ILE A 184 12.03 20.39 -20.63
N SER A 185 12.23 19.15 -21.08
CA SER A 185 11.12 18.32 -21.57
C SER A 185 10.97 17.05 -20.77
N VAL A 186 9.72 16.74 -20.42
CA VAL A 186 9.29 15.51 -19.75
C VAL A 186 8.43 14.72 -20.72
N LEU A 187 8.92 13.55 -21.10
CA LEU A 187 8.23 12.60 -21.97
C LEU A 187 7.75 11.41 -21.15
N LEU A 188 6.45 11.16 -21.13
CA LEU A 188 5.85 9.95 -20.57
C LEU A 188 5.54 8.95 -21.67
N VAL A 189 5.91 7.70 -21.43
CA VAL A 189 5.69 6.57 -22.34
C VAL A 189 4.90 5.51 -21.59
N GLN A 190 3.78 5.04 -22.14
CA GLN A 190 2.92 4.03 -21.51
C GLN A 190 2.74 2.81 -22.41
N LEU A 191 2.95 1.63 -21.84
CA LEU A 191 2.50 0.36 -22.42
C LEU A 191 1.01 0.18 -22.12
N LEU A 192 0.17 0.20 -23.16
CA LEU A 192 -1.29 0.22 -23.01
C LEU A 192 -1.86 -1.16 -22.69
N ASP A 193 -1.34 -2.19 -23.37
CA ASP A 193 -1.88 -3.55 -23.29
C ASP A 193 -1.18 -4.39 -22.21
N LEU A 194 -0.46 -3.76 -21.28
CA LEU A 194 0.36 -4.49 -20.29
C LEU A 194 -0.49 -5.38 -19.39
N ILE A 195 -1.68 -4.92 -18.99
CA ILE A 195 -2.61 -5.70 -18.17
C ILE A 195 -3.06 -6.96 -18.93
N ASP A 196 -3.46 -6.82 -20.20
CA ASP A 196 -3.89 -7.95 -21.02
C ASP A 196 -2.77 -8.96 -21.26
N ILE A 197 -1.53 -8.47 -21.44
CA ILE A 197 -0.34 -9.32 -21.56
C ILE A 197 -0.10 -10.07 -20.25
N THR A 198 -0.25 -9.40 -19.11
CA THR A 198 -0.05 -10.00 -17.78
C THR A 198 -1.14 -11.01 -17.42
N MET A 199 -2.36 -10.86 -17.96
CA MET A 199 -3.41 -11.86 -17.79
C MET A 199 -3.21 -13.10 -18.68
N LYS A 200 -2.56 -12.95 -19.84
CA LYS A 200 -2.33 -14.03 -20.81
C LYS A 200 -1.04 -14.82 -20.55
N HIS A 201 -0.10 -14.24 -19.79
CA HIS A 201 1.23 -14.77 -19.58
C HIS A 201 1.63 -14.69 -18.10
N ASP A 202 2.59 -15.51 -17.66
CA ASP A 202 3.12 -15.43 -16.31
C ASP A 202 3.85 -14.09 -16.07
N GLU A 203 3.91 -13.65 -14.82
CA GLU A 203 4.55 -12.40 -14.37
C GLU A 203 5.97 -12.22 -14.94
N LYS A 204 6.75 -13.30 -15.02
CA LYS A 204 8.11 -13.28 -15.57
C LYS A 204 8.20 -12.83 -17.03
N ILE A 205 7.18 -13.12 -17.84
CA ILE A 205 7.13 -12.71 -19.25
C ILE A 205 6.82 -11.22 -19.35
N THR A 206 5.95 -10.71 -18.48
CA THR A 206 5.69 -9.28 -18.34
C THR A 206 6.96 -8.53 -17.93
N ASP A 207 7.70 -9.07 -16.96
CA ASP A 207 8.99 -8.51 -16.52
C ASP A 207 10.01 -8.45 -17.67
N GLU A 208 10.16 -9.53 -18.45
CA GLU A 208 11.05 -9.56 -19.62
C GLU A 208 10.68 -8.49 -20.66
N LEU A 209 9.38 -8.26 -20.87
CA LEU A 209 8.89 -7.22 -21.76
C LEU A 209 9.27 -5.81 -21.23
N ILE A 210 9.01 -5.54 -19.95
CA ILE A 210 9.30 -4.25 -19.32
C ILE A 210 10.81 -3.97 -19.38
N ILE A 211 11.66 -4.95 -19.05
CA ILE A 211 13.13 -4.84 -19.13
C ILE A 211 13.58 -4.55 -20.57
N SER A 212 13.02 -5.26 -21.55
CA SER A 212 13.38 -5.07 -22.96
C SER A 212 13.01 -3.68 -23.49
N VAL A 213 11.87 -3.15 -23.05
CA VAL A 213 11.41 -1.78 -23.35
C VAL A 213 12.32 -0.77 -22.67
N ALA A 214 12.65 -0.96 -21.38
CA ALA A 214 13.56 -0.10 -20.62
C ALA A 214 14.92 0.07 -21.31
N ASP A 215 15.56 -1.04 -21.68
CA ASP A 215 16.82 -1.06 -22.42
C ASP A 215 16.71 -0.39 -23.79
N LYS A 216 15.55 -0.51 -24.43
CA LYS A 216 15.29 0.11 -25.73
C LYS A 216 15.20 1.63 -25.60
N ILE A 217 14.43 2.14 -24.64
CA ILE A 217 14.33 3.58 -24.36
C ILE A 217 15.72 4.15 -24.07
N LYS A 218 16.50 3.50 -23.21
CA LYS A 218 17.86 3.91 -22.86
C LYS A 218 18.81 4.03 -24.06
N ARG A 219 18.62 3.19 -25.10
CA ARG A 219 19.38 3.26 -26.36
C ARG A 219 18.85 4.29 -27.35
N LEU A 220 17.59 4.69 -27.23
CA LEU A 220 16.98 5.70 -28.09
C LEU A 220 17.26 7.11 -27.58
N VAL A 221 17.51 7.32 -26.29
CA VAL A 221 17.78 8.65 -25.73
C VAL A 221 19.29 8.94 -25.65
N ARG A 222 19.67 10.18 -25.37
CA ARG A 222 21.07 10.57 -25.18
C ARG A 222 21.56 10.10 -23.81
N PRO A 223 22.87 9.87 -23.61
CA PRO A 223 23.43 9.48 -22.32
C PRO A 223 23.19 10.49 -21.18
N LEU A 224 22.96 11.76 -21.50
CA LEU A 224 22.65 12.82 -20.55
C LEU A 224 21.16 12.87 -20.17
N ASP A 225 20.29 12.23 -20.95
CA ASP A 225 18.85 12.20 -20.67
C ASP A 225 18.58 11.21 -19.52
N THR A 226 17.69 11.58 -18.61
CA THR A 226 17.36 10.74 -17.45
C THR A 226 16.15 9.87 -17.79
N VAL A 227 16.35 8.55 -17.82
CA VAL A 227 15.28 7.57 -18.05
C VAL A 227 14.88 6.91 -16.73
N THR A 228 13.58 6.88 -16.46
CA THR A 228 13.01 6.34 -15.22
C THR A 228 11.77 5.49 -15.48
N TYR A 229 11.48 4.58 -14.56
CA TYR A 229 10.29 3.75 -14.54
C TYR A 229 9.36 4.19 -13.41
N PHE A 230 8.12 4.55 -13.77
CA PHE A 230 7.09 5.01 -12.83
C PHE A 230 6.28 3.85 -12.23
N GLY A 231 6.48 2.63 -12.71
CA GLY A 231 5.64 1.47 -12.41
C GLY A 231 4.56 1.26 -13.47
N ASN A 232 3.92 0.09 -13.44
CA ASN A 232 2.75 -0.25 -14.28
C ASN A 232 2.95 -0.01 -15.79
N GLY A 233 4.14 -0.27 -16.33
CA GLY A 233 4.44 -0.06 -17.74
C GLY A 233 4.61 1.39 -18.17
N GLN A 234 4.71 2.32 -17.21
CA GLN A 234 4.93 3.73 -17.48
C GLN A 234 6.41 4.09 -17.29
N PHE A 235 6.98 4.78 -18.27
CA PHE A 235 8.33 5.32 -18.24
C PHE A 235 8.31 6.83 -18.36
N ALA A 236 9.28 7.50 -17.76
CA ALA A 236 9.51 8.93 -17.97
C ALA A 236 10.94 9.18 -18.44
N VAL A 237 11.07 10.05 -19.44
CA VAL A 237 12.34 10.55 -19.95
C VAL A 237 12.41 12.04 -19.72
N ILE A 238 13.41 12.49 -18.97
CA ILE A 238 13.70 13.91 -18.75
C ILE A 238 14.86 14.31 -19.66
N MET A 239 14.60 15.32 -20.49
CA MET A 239 15.50 15.82 -21.53
C MET A 239 15.70 17.32 -21.38
N GLN A 240 16.82 17.82 -21.89
CA GLN A 240 17.10 19.25 -22.00
C GLN A 240 17.24 19.64 -23.47
N HIS A 241 16.56 20.72 -23.84
CA HIS A 241 16.58 21.30 -25.18
C HIS A 241 17.09 22.75 -25.15
N ALA A 242 17.54 23.24 -26.30
CA ALA A 242 18.02 24.61 -26.43
C ALA A 242 16.86 25.60 -26.55
N SER A 243 15.83 25.25 -27.31
CA SER A 243 14.63 26.07 -27.54
C SER A 243 13.34 25.26 -27.35
N ILE A 244 12.23 25.96 -27.11
CA ILE A 244 10.91 25.33 -26.97
C ILE A 244 10.42 24.77 -28.31
N GLU A 245 10.94 25.32 -29.41
CA GLU A 245 10.73 24.86 -30.78
C GLU A 245 11.33 23.46 -31.03
N ASP A 246 12.29 23.03 -30.20
CA ASP A 246 12.81 21.67 -30.25
C ASP A 246 11.88 20.66 -29.56
N CYS A 247 10.92 21.13 -28.76
CA CYS A 247 9.96 20.30 -28.05
C CYS A 247 8.69 20.08 -28.88
N THR A 248 8.83 19.42 -30.03
CA THR A 248 7.72 19.11 -30.94
C THR A 248 7.44 17.60 -31.01
N ALA A 249 6.27 17.24 -31.54
CA ALA A 249 5.93 15.84 -31.78
C ALA A 249 6.96 15.13 -32.71
N GLU A 250 7.49 15.84 -33.71
CA GLU A 250 8.50 15.34 -34.64
C GLU A 250 9.81 14.98 -33.92
N SER A 251 10.25 15.79 -32.95
CA SER A 251 11.45 15.52 -32.16
C SER A 251 11.38 14.19 -31.39
N TYR A 252 10.17 13.78 -30.98
CA TYR A 252 9.94 12.53 -30.25
C TYR A 252 9.51 11.37 -31.14
N GLN A 253 9.30 11.61 -32.44
CA GLN A 253 8.87 10.60 -33.41
C GLN A 253 9.84 9.42 -33.47
N ARG A 254 11.15 9.69 -33.45
CA ARG A 254 12.18 8.63 -33.42
C ARG A 254 12.07 7.72 -32.20
N ILE A 255 11.70 8.27 -31.04
CA ILE A 255 11.50 7.48 -29.81
C ILE A 255 10.22 6.66 -29.96
N TYR A 256 9.13 7.29 -30.38
CA TYR A 256 7.84 6.62 -30.59
C TYR A 256 7.95 5.45 -31.58
N GLU A 257 8.42 5.70 -32.81
CA GLU A 257 8.58 4.67 -33.85
C GLU A 257 9.55 3.58 -33.42
N GLY A 258 10.64 3.97 -32.76
CA GLY A 258 11.65 3.06 -32.24
C GLY A 258 11.11 2.07 -31.20
N LEU A 259 10.00 2.41 -30.53
CA LEU A 259 9.33 1.57 -29.55
C LEU A 259 8.11 0.86 -30.13
N ALA A 260 7.30 1.52 -30.96
CA ALA A 260 6.03 1.04 -31.48
C ALA A 260 6.18 0.03 -32.64
N LEU A 261 7.20 0.16 -33.48
CA LEU A 261 7.40 -0.71 -34.66
C LEU A 261 8.17 -2.00 -34.36
N ARG A 262 8.54 -2.23 -33.11
CA ARG A 262 9.44 -3.33 -32.71
C ARG A 262 8.69 -4.43 -32.00
N GLN A 263 9.02 -5.65 -32.38
CA GLN A 263 8.71 -6.85 -31.61
C GLN A 263 9.77 -7.04 -30.52
N TYR A 264 9.32 -7.24 -29.29
CA TYR A 264 10.16 -7.51 -28.12
C TYR A 264 10.25 -9.00 -27.90
N GLN A 265 11.47 -9.52 -27.83
CA GLN A 265 11.73 -10.94 -27.63
C GLN A 265 11.55 -11.30 -26.15
N THR A 266 10.68 -12.26 -25.86
CA THR A 266 10.50 -12.88 -24.55
C THR A 266 10.55 -14.40 -24.69
N ARG A 267 10.51 -15.12 -23.56
CA ARG A 267 10.40 -16.58 -23.57
C ARG A 267 9.09 -17.10 -24.19
N ALA A 268 8.04 -16.28 -24.23
CA ALA A 268 6.78 -16.61 -24.89
C ALA A 268 6.81 -16.34 -26.41
N GLY A 269 7.93 -15.83 -26.94
CA GLY A 269 8.07 -15.42 -28.34
C GLY A 269 8.13 -13.90 -28.47
N PHE A 270 7.66 -13.37 -29.59
CA PHE A 270 7.69 -11.94 -29.87
C PHE A 270 6.39 -11.27 -29.42
N LEU A 271 6.51 -10.23 -28.59
CA LEU A 271 5.38 -9.40 -28.14
C LEU A 271 5.48 -7.99 -28.75
N SER A 272 4.34 -7.43 -29.15
CA SER A 272 4.23 -6.08 -29.69
C SER A 272 3.24 -5.27 -28.86
N PRO A 273 3.65 -4.63 -27.76
CA PRO A 273 2.75 -3.83 -26.95
C PRO A 273 2.37 -2.54 -27.69
N SER A 274 1.11 -2.11 -27.57
CA SER A 274 0.72 -0.77 -28.00
C SER A 274 1.29 0.28 -27.05
N ILE A 275 1.72 1.41 -27.60
CA ILE A 275 2.43 2.46 -26.86
C ILE A 275 1.76 3.82 -27.08
N ALA A 276 1.55 4.56 -25.99
CA ALA A 276 1.17 5.97 -26.01
C ALA A 276 2.31 6.84 -25.48
N VAL A 277 2.42 8.05 -26.01
CA VAL A 277 3.49 8.99 -25.66
C VAL A 277 2.93 10.40 -25.51
N GLY A 278 3.12 10.98 -24.32
CA GLY A 278 2.74 12.36 -24.00
C GLY A 278 3.97 13.13 -23.53
N ALA A 279 4.19 14.33 -24.07
CA ALA A 279 5.32 15.17 -23.68
C ALA A 279 4.86 16.54 -23.17
N CYS A 280 5.66 17.13 -22.28
CA CYS A 280 5.53 18.51 -21.86
C CYS A 280 6.90 19.19 -21.99
N GLY A 281 6.92 20.42 -22.51
CA GLY A 281 8.10 21.28 -22.54
C GLY A 281 7.87 22.55 -21.74
N ALA A 282 8.88 23.03 -21.00
CA ALA A 282 8.81 24.31 -20.30
C ALA A 282 10.19 24.98 -20.21
N GLY A 283 10.21 26.30 -20.33
CA GLY A 283 11.41 27.12 -20.18
C GLY A 283 11.46 27.88 -18.86
N ALA A 284 12.63 28.42 -18.54
CA ALA A 284 12.81 29.30 -17.39
C ALA A 284 12.48 30.78 -17.69
N GLU A 285 12.20 31.14 -18.95
CA GLU A 285 11.93 32.51 -19.40
C GLU A 285 10.73 33.14 -18.67
N THR A 286 9.81 32.31 -18.18
CA THR A 286 8.61 32.74 -17.43
C THR A 286 8.65 32.31 -15.95
N GLY A 287 9.83 31.98 -15.41
CA GLY A 287 10.05 31.43 -14.06
C GLY A 287 10.19 29.90 -14.04
N PRO A 288 10.73 29.30 -12.96
CA PRO A 288 10.93 27.86 -12.87
C PRO A 288 9.60 27.11 -12.97
N PRO A 289 9.49 26.13 -13.90
CA PRO A 289 8.29 25.32 -13.99
C PRO A 289 8.14 24.44 -12.73
N LYS A 290 6.92 24.31 -12.23
CA LYS A 290 6.63 23.37 -11.14
C LYS A 290 6.59 21.94 -11.68
N ILE A 291 7.24 21.02 -10.97
CA ILE A 291 7.31 19.59 -11.32
C ILE A 291 5.90 18.98 -11.41
N THR A 292 5.02 19.35 -10.49
CA THR A 292 3.62 18.87 -10.48
C THR A 292 2.93 19.21 -11.80
N THR A 293 3.06 20.45 -12.27
CA THR A 293 2.44 20.91 -13.51
C THR A 293 3.05 20.20 -14.73
N LEU A 294 4.37 20.00 -14.78
CA LEU A 294 5.02 19.26 -15.86
C LEU A 294 4.48 17.83 -15.98
N ILE A 295 4.37 17.12 -14.86
CA ILE A 295 3.87 15.73 -14.82
C ILE A 295 2.37 15.69 -15.16
N GLU A 296 1.57 16.60 -14.62
CA GLU A 296 0.13 16.68 -14.89
C GLU A 296 -0.14 16.92 -16.38
N THR A 297 0.50 17.92 -16.99
CA THR A 297 0.35 18.22 -18.43
C THR A 297 0.84 17.07 -19.29
N ALA A 298 1.99 16.45 -18.97
CA ALA A 298 2.46 15.27 -19.70
C ALA A 298 1.49 14.08 -19.57
N THR A 299 0.84 13.91 -18.41
CA THR A 299 -0.15 12.86 -18.17
C THR A 299 -1.44 13.11 -18.93
N GLU A 300 -1.91 14.35 -19.02
CA GLU A 300 -3.05 14.72 -19.85
C GLU A 300 -2.76 14.46 -21.34
N ASN A 301 -1.57 14.84 -21.80
CA ASN A 301 -1.11 14.54 -23.16
C ASN A 301 -1.02 13.03 -23.42
N LEU A 302 -0.58 12.25 -22.44
CA LEU A 302 -0.55 10.79 -22.56
C LEU A 302 -1.97 10.20 -22.73
N LYS A 303 -2.96 10.71 -21.98
CA LYS A 303 -4.37 10.31 -22.14
C LYS A 303 -4.90 10.66 -23.53
N LEU A 304 -4.60 11.85 -24.04
CA LEU A 304 -4.97 12.27 -25.39
C LEU A 304 -4.26 11.44 -26.47
N SER A 305 -2.99 11.11 -26.25
CA SER A 305 -2.20 10.23 -27.12
C SER A 305 -2.84 8.85 -27.21
N HIS A 306 -3.25 8.28 -26.08
CA HIS A 306 -3.96 7.00 -26.04
C HIS A 306 -5.24 7.02 -26.88
N ALA A 307 -6.06 8.08 -26.75
CA ALA A 307 -7.32 8.20 -27.48
C ALA A 307 -7.13 8.41 -28.99
N THR A 308 -6.08 9.14 -29.39
CA THR A 308 -5.90 9.58 -30.78
C THR A 308 -4.82 8.82 -31.54
N ARG A 309 -4.11 7.91 -30.88
CA ARG A 309 -2.93 7.20 -31.43
C ARG A 309 -1.98 8.16 -32.11
N SER A 310 -1.64 9.26 -31.44
CA SER A 310 -0.72 10.28 -31.96
C SER A 310 0.20 10.76 -30.84
N ILE A 311 1.36 11.28 -31.19
CA ILE A 311 2.25 11.90 -30.20
C ILE A 311 1.65 13.26 -29.82
N ARG A 312 1.45 13.50 -28.53
CA ARG A 312 0.91 14.77 -28.01
C ARG A 312 1.96 15.50 -27.21
N VAL A 313 2.18 16.77 -27.58
CA VAL A 313 3.14 17.64 -26.91
C VAL A 313 2.50 18.99 -26.62
N SER A 314 2.66 19.45 -25.38
CA SER A 314 2.25 20.80 -24.97
C SER A 314 3.46 21.56 -24.43
N ALA A 315 3.58 22.82 -24.86
CA ALA A 315 4.54 23.77 -24.31
C ALA A 315 3.86 24.67 -23.27
N LEU A 316 4.40 24.72 -22.05
CA LEU A 316 3.93 25.63 -21.01
C LEU A 316 4.61 26.99 -21.16
N HIS A 317 3.80 28.03 -21.40
CA HIS A 317 4.19 29.44 -21.27
C HIS A 317 3.37 30.07 -20.14
N HIS A 318 3.99 30.75 -19.18
CA HIS A 318 3.23 31.53 -18.19
C HIS A 318 2.75 32.83 -18.83
N MET A 319 1.44 33.00 -18.98
CA MET A 319 0.84 34.30 -19.31
C MET A 319 1.09 35.28 -18.15
N HIS A 320 1.54 36.50 -18.46
CA HIS A 320 1.58 37.61 -17.52
C HIS A 320 0.21 37.75 -16.85
N SER A 321 0.21 37.79 -15.52
CA SER A 321 -0.98 38.01 -14.72
C SER A 321 -1.49 39.43 -14.93
N ASP A 322 -2.59 39.59 -15.65
CA ASP A 322 -3.62 40.56 -15.32
C ASP A 322 -4.98 39.96 -15.71
N ASN A 323 -5.86 39.91 -14.71
CA ASN A 323 -7.24 39.44 -14.68
C ASN A 323 -7.56 37.94 -14.57
N ASP A 324 -8.51 37.71 -13.66
CA ASP A 324 -9.19 36.48 -13.27
C ASP A 324 -9.54 35.54 -14.42
N ASN A 325 -9.41 34.22 -14.15
CA ASN A 325 -9.63 33.07 -15.03
C ASN A 325 -8.58 32.86 -16.12
N ASN A 326 -7.42 32.26 -15.80
CA ASN A 326 -6.45 31.87 -16.82
C ASN A 326 -5.96 30.42 -16.65
N ARG A 327 -6.42 29.55 -17.56
CA ARG A 327 -5.68 28.34 -17.96
C ARG A 327 -4.44 28.80 -18.77
N PRO A 328 -3.29 28.12 -18.65
CA PRO A 328 -2.12 28.44 -19.47
C PRO A 328 -2.46 28.35 -20.96
N ALA A 329 -1.92 29.24 -21.78
CA ALA A 329 -2.05 29.17 -23.22
C ALA A 329 -1.20 28.00 -23.76
N GLU A 330 -1.85 26.87 -24.03
CA GLU A 330 -1.21 25.67 -24.57
C GLU A 330 -0.95 25.83 -26.07
N LEU A 331 0.32 26.05 -26.45
CA LEU A 331 0.78 25.74 -27.80
C LEU A 331 0.90 24.21 -27.89
N SER A 332 -0.14 23.60 -28.46
CA SER A 332 -0.20 22.16 -28.64
C SER A 332 0.23 21.80 -30.06
N SER A 333 1.24 20.94 -30.18
CA SER A 333 1.66 20.37 -31.46
C SER A 333 1.21 18.91 -31.53
N HIS A 334 0.85 18.46 -32.73
CA HIS A 334 0.37 17.11 -32.96
C HIS A 334 0.96 16.59 -34.25
N ALA A 335 1.51 15.37 -34.23
CA ALA A 335 1.83 14.62 -35.42
C ALA A 335 0.87 13.42 -35.47
N SER A 336 -0.06 13.43 -36.42
CA SER A 336 -0.89 12.26 -36.73
C SER A 336 0.00 11.18 -37.35
N LEU A 337 -0.19 9.94 -36.91
CA LEU A 337 0.49 8.76 -37.47
C LEU A 337 0.03 8.45 -38.89
#